data_AF-A0A415HVM3-F1
#
_entry.id   AF-A0A415HVM3-F1
#
_cell.length_a   1.000
_cell.length_b   1.000
_cell.length_c   1.000
_cell.angle_alpha   90.00
_cell.angle_beta   90.00
_cell.angle_gamma   90.00
#
_symmetry.space_group_name_H-M   'P 1'
#
loop_
_entity.id
_entity.type
_entity.pdbx_description
1 polymer ?
#
loop_
_entity_poly.entity_id
_entity_poly.type
_entity_poly.pdbx_seq_one_letter_code
_entity_poly.pdbx_strand_id
1 'polypeptide(L)'
;MEWSNRKYFLVNCGGWLHNLWVSELKGIKSVKIHNPYSWNINHKGHENYMVGVNSSKVNSVITIFNNAKKVTNGRYLYKEITKEIAGQ
;
A
#
# COMPACT_ATOMS: atom_id res chain seq x y z
N MET A 1 -11.90 5.76 15.65
CA MET A 1 -12.08 5.71 14.19
C MET A 1 -12.27 4.25 13.83
N GLU A 2 -13.48 3.85 13.43
CA GLU A 2 -13.76 2.43 13.16
C GLU A 2 -12.95 1.91 11.97
N TRP A 3 -12.48 0.68 12.10
CA TRP A 3 -11.69 -0.02 11.10
C TRP A 3 -12.54 -0.58 9.94
N SER A 4 -13.86 -0.56 10.11
CA SER A 4 -14.87 -0.99 9.14
C SER A 4 -14.88 -0.16 7.85
N ASN A 5 -14.52 1.13 7.91
CA ASN A 5 -14.60 2.09 6.79
C ASN A 5 -13.24 2.37 6.12
N ARG A 6 -12.35 1.38 6.05
CA ARG A 6 -11.05 1.53 5.39
C ARG A 6 -11.03 0.79 4.06
N LYS A 7 -10.40 1.41 3.07
CA LYS A 7 -9.96 0.71 1.85
C LYS A 7 -8.58 0.14 2.07
N TYR A 8 -8.35 -1.04 1.51
CA TYR A 8 -7.08 -1.75 1.60
C TYR A 8 -6.45 -1.89 0.22
N PHE A 9 -5.16 -1.63 0.13
CA PHE A 9 -4.40 -1.77 -1.10
C PHE A 9 -3.21 -2.67 -0.87
N LEU A 10 -3.07 -3.71 -1.68
CA LEU A 10 -1.82 -4.47 -1.77
C LEU A 10 -0.90 -3.73 -2.75
N VAL A 11 0.25 -3.31 -2.27
CA VAL A 11 1.24 -2.57 -3.04
C VAL A 11 2.44 -3.47 -3.24
N ASN A 12 2.83 -3.73 -4.49
CA ASN A 12 4.11 -4.33 -4.80
C ASN A 12 5.09 -3.20 -5.13
N CYS A 13 6.08 -3.01 -4.27
CA CYS A 13 7.19 -2.10 -4.51
C CYS A 13 8.52 -2.87 -4.39
N GLY A 14 9.49 -2.48 -5.20
CA GLY A 14 10.86 -2.97 -5.19
C GLY A 14 11.71 -2.09 -4.28
N GLY A 15 12.70 -2.69 -3.62
CA GLY A 15 13.32 -2.18 -2.39
C GLY A 15 13.62 -0.68 -2.34
N TRP A 16 14.25 -0.07 -3.36
CA TRP A 16 14.62 1.35 -3.27
C TRP A 16 13.41 2.30 -3.21
N LEU A 17 12.31 1.97 -3.89
CA LEU A 17 11.11 2.82 -3.93
C LEU A 17 10.20 2.62 -2.73
N HIS A 18 10.41 1.54 -1.97
CA HIS A 18 9.78 1.31 -0.67
C HIS A 18 9.95 2.52 0.24
N ASN A 19 11.19 2.96 0.43
CA ASN A 19 11.52 3.99 1.40
C ASN A 19 10.91 5.35 1.03
N LEU A 20 10.91 5.71 -0.26
CA LEU A 20 10.31 6.95 -0.77
C LEU A 20 8.80 6.97 -0.52
N TRP A 21 8.07 5.91 -0.87
CA TRP A 21 6.61 5.91 -0.79
C TRP A 21 6.12 5.70 0.63
N VAL A 22 6.81 4.87 1.42
CA VAL A 22 6.50 4.69 2.83
C VAL A 22 6.64 6.00 3.60
N SER A 23 7.61 6.85 3.26
CA SER A 23 7.76 8.18 3.87
C SER A 23 6.56 9.07 3.56
N GLU A 24 6.15 9.17 2.29
CA GLU A 24 4.98 9.99 1.89
C GLU A 24 3.67 9.46 2.50
N LEU A 25 3.48 8.14 2.52
CA LEU A 25 2.31 7.50 3.12
C LEU A 25 2.25 7.71 4.64
N LYS A 26 3.39 7.64 5.34
CA LYS A 26 3.48 7.94 6.79
C LYS A 26 3.14 9.41 7.10
N GLY A 27 3.30 10.31 6.14
CA GLY A 27 2.85 11.70 6.25
C GLY A 27 1.33 11.86 6.34
N ILE A 28 0.55 10.84 5.96
CA ILE A 28 -0.90 10.86 6.04
C ILE A 28 -1.35 10.21 7.36
N LYS A 29 -1.76 11.02 8.35
CA LYS A 29 -2.16 10.58 9.71
C LYS A 29 -3.15 9.39 9.79
N SER A 30 -3.90 9.09 8.73
CA SER A 30 -4.89 8.00 8.68
C SER A 30 -4.46 6.78 7.87
N VAL A 31 -3.27 6.80 7.28
CA VAL A 31 -2.72 5.67 6.54
C VAL A 31 -2.03 4.72 7.52
N LYS A 32 -2.33 3.44 7.40
CA LYS A 32 -1.59 2.37 8.08
C LYS A 32 -0.91 1.50 7.04
N ILE A 33 0.37 1.30 7.23
CA ILE A 33 1.20 0.42 6.40
C ILE A 33 1.41 -0.85 7.21
N HIS A 34 0.86 -1.94 6.71
CA HIS A 34 1.00 -3.27 7.26
C HIS A 34 2.07 -3.99 6.44
N ASN A 35 3.14 -4.42 7.10
CA ASN A 35 4.18 -5.20 6.47
C ASN A 35 3.66 -6.63 6.20
N PRO A 36 3.70 -7.17 4.96
CA PRO A 36 3.09 -8.44 4.59
C PRO A 36 4.12 -9.55 4.49
N TYR A 37 5.30 -9.42 5.09
CA TYR A 37 6.16 -10.58 5.35
C TYR A 37 5.43 -11.68 6.15
N SER A 38 4.26 -11.39 6.72
CA SER A 38 3.31 -12.34 7.32
C SER A 38 2.26 -12.94 6.36
N TRP A 39 2.18 -12.46 5.11
CA TRP A 39 1.11 -12.78 4.16
C TRP A 39 1.59 -13.46 2.87
N ASN A 40 2.90 -13.69 2.72
CA ASN A 40 3.42 -14.31 1.51
C ASN A 40 4.45 -15.42 1.77
N ILE A 41 3.96 -16.66 1.68
CA ILE A 41 4.73 -17.90 1.82
C ILE A 41 5.64 -18.18 0.61
N ASN A 42 5.53 -17.46 -0.53
CA ASN A 42 6.20 -17.90 -1.76
C ASN A 42 6.85 -16.82 -2.66
N HIS A 43 6.85 -15.53 -2.30
CA HIS A 43 7.49 -14.52 -3.16
C HIS A 43 8.88 -14.16 -2.67
N LYS A 44 9.88 -14.92 -3.14
CA LYS A 44 11.29 -14.56 -3.03
C LYS A 44 11.54 -13.24 -3.79
N GLY A 45 11.69 -12.13 -3.06
CA GLY A 45 12.42 -10.95 -3.53
C GLY A 45 11.65 -9.63 -3.74
N HIS A 46 10.34 -9.58 -3.49
CA HIS A 46 9.58 -8.33 -3.57
C HIS A 46 8.79 -8.12 -2.28
N GLU A 47 9.01 -6.98 -1.61
CA GLU A 47 8.52 -6.82 -0.25
C GLU A 47 7.01 -6.87 -0.17
N ASN A 48 6.23 -6.34 -1.11
CA ASN A 48 4.79 -6.13 -0.92
C ASN A 48 4.46 -5.34 0.38
N TYR A 49 3.37 -4.60 0.44
CA TYR A 49 2.79 -4.14 1.71
C TYR A 49 1.35 -3.78 1.54
N MET A 50 0.60 -3.94 2.62
CA MET A 50 -0.80 -3.56 2.64
C MET A 50 -0.92 -2.15 3.19
N VAL A 51 -1.62 -1.30 2.47
CA VAL A 51 -1.94 0.06 2.86
C VAL A 51 -3.43 0.12 3.19
N GLY A 52 -3.75 0.28 4.48
CA GLY A 52 -5.10 0.57 4.94
C GLY A 52 -5.29 2.08 5.04
N VAL A 53 -6.28 2.62 4.34
CA VAL A 53 -6.56 4.06 4.29
C VAL A 53 -8.03 4.34 4.56
N ASN A 54 -8.31 5.43 5.29
CA ASN A 54 -9.67 5.93 5.45
C ASN A 54 -10.22 6.40 4.09
N SER A 55 -11.49 6.10 3.78
CA SER A 55 -12.18 6.52 2.56
C SER A 55 -11.94 7.98 2.17
N SER A 56 -11.86 8.90 3.14
CA SER A 56 -11.61 10.34 2.89
C SER A 56 -10.20 10.68 2.40
N LYS A 57 -9.24 9.76 2.48
CA LYS A 57 -7.83 9.94 2.06
C LYS A 57 -7.41 9.02 0.92
N VAL A 58 -8.35 8.26 0.36
CA VAL A 58 -8.10 7.33 -0.75
C VAL A 58 -7.49 8.04 -1.95
N ASN A 59 -8.04 9.19 -2.35
CA ASN A 59 -7.55 9.93 -3.51
C ASN A 59 -6.08 10.36 -3.33
N SER A 60 -5.72 10.85 -2.14
CA SER A 60 -4.33 11.23 -1.83
C SER A 60 -3.38 10.04 -1.93
N VAL A 61 -3.78 8.87 -1.44
CA VAL A 61 -2.99 7.64 -1.53
C VAL A 61 -2.86 7.14 -2.97
N ILE A 62 -3.95 7.18 -3.75
CA ILE A 62 -3.92 6.82 -5.17
C ILE A 62 -3.00 7.77 -5.97
N THR A 63 -3.01 9.06 -5.66
CA THR A 63 -2.09 10.03 -6.30
C THR A 63 -0.63 9.66 -6.02
N ILE A 64 -0.29 9.31 -4.79
CA ILE A 64 1.07 8.83 -4.42
C ILE A 64 1.41 7.60 -5.26
N PHE A 65 0.52 6.60 -5.34
CA PHE A 65 0.74 5.39 -6.14
C PHE A 65 0.86 5.63 -7.65
N ASN A 66 0.13 6.59 -8.20
CA ASN A 66 0.21 6.92 -9.62
C ASN A 66 1.48 7.70 -9.97
N ASN A 67 1.93 8.60 -9.11
CA ASN A 67 3.22 9.28 -9.26
C ASN A 67 4.37 8.28 -9.21
N ALA A 68 4.29 7.37 -8.24
CA ALA A 68 5.13 6.19 -8.12
C ALA A 68 5.20 5.35 -9.41
N LYS A 69 4.05 5.05 -10.02
CA LYS A 69 3.97 4.31 -11.29
C LYS A 69 4.67 5.03 -12.45
N LYS A 70 4.60 6.36 -12.51
CA LYS A 70 5.26 7.18 -13.55
C LYS A 70 6.78 7.13 -13.44
N VAL A 71 7.33 7.29 -12.23
CA VAL A 71 8.78 7.27 -11.97
C VAL A 71 9.41 5.91 -12.31
N THR A 72 8.59 4.87 -12.38
CA THR A 72 9.04 3.48 -12.41
C THR A 72 8.67 2.77 -13.70
N ASN A 73 8.21 3.55 -14.68
CA ASN A 73 7.78 3.06 -15.98
C ASN A 73 6.76 1.91 -15.89
N GLY A 74 5.84 1.98 -14.93
CA GLY A 74 4.78 0.99 -14.75
C GLY A 74 5.16 -0.28 -13.99
N ARG A 75 6.41 -0.39 -13.48
CA ARG A 75 6.90 -1.61 -12.81
C ARG A 75 6.27 -1.92 -11.45
N TYR A 76 5.50 -0.98 -10.90
CA TYR A 76 4.85 -1.18 -9.61
C TYR A 76 3.36 -1.02 -9.71
N LEU A 77 2.70 -1.92 -8.99
CA LEU A 77 1.27 -2.13 -9.05
C LEU A 77 0.73 -2.08 -7.64
N TYR A 78 -0.34 -1.31 -7.47
CA TYR A 78 -1.21 -1.45 -6.34
C TYR A 78 -2.50 -2.12 -6.81
N LYS A 79 -3.09 -2.95 -5.96
CA LYS A 79 -4.38 -3.59 -6.19
C LYS A 79 -5.26 -3.31 -4.97
N GLU A 80 -6.47 -2.79 -5.18
CA GLU A 80 -7.47 -2.72 -4.11
C GLU A 80 -7.85 -4.15 -3.72
N ILE A 81 -7.82 -4.44 -2.42
CA ILE A 81 -8.15 -5.74 -1.84
C ILE A 81 -9.27 -5.57 -0.82
N THR A 82 -10.03 -6.66 -0.58
CA THR A 82 -11.07 -6.66 0.46
C THR A 82 -10.44 -6.82 1.85
N LYS A 83 -11.23 -6.46 2.87
CA LYS A 83 -10.84 -6.64 4.28
C LYS A 83 -10.58 -8.12 4.63
N GLU A 84 -11.30 -9.07 4.00
CA GLU A 84 -11.10 -10.50 4.26
C GLU A 84 -9.73 -10.96 3.75
N ILE A 85 -9.31 -10.49 2.56
CA ILE A 85 -7.99 -10.76 2.00
C ILE A 85 -6.88 -10.09 2.82
N ALA A 86 -7.21 -8.95 3.45
CA ALA A 86 -6.35 -8.23 4.38
C ALA A 86 -6.20 -8.90 5.76
N GLY A 87 -6.96 -9.95 6.06
CA GLY A 87 -6.79 -10.75 7.26
C GLY A 87 -7.37 -10.20 8.56
N GLN A 88 -8.54 -9.58 8.50
CA GLN A 88 -9.26 -9.17 9.71
C GLN A 88 -10.59 -9.89 9.85
#